data_AF-A0A2N3LCY8-F1
#
_entry.id   AF-A0A2N3LCY8-F1
#
_cell.length_a   1.000
_cell.length_b   1.000
_cell.length_c   1.000
_cell.angle_alpha   90.00
_cell.angle_beta   90.00
_cell.angle_gamma   90.00
#
_symmetry.space_group_name_H-M   'P 1'
#
loop_
_entity.id
_entity.type
_entity.pdbx_description
1 polymer ?
#
loop_
_entity_poly.entity_id
_entity_poly.type
_entity_poly.pdbx_seq_one_letter_code
_entity_poly.pdbx_strand_id
1 'polypeptide(L)' 'MTRIEYENFIAMQNIDTNKLNLVIGEKKIIPFVTGCFEEDGVWKIYMVGERQDLDVVQEGTEEEIFNVMCSITKSRYN' A
#
# COMPACT_ATOMS: atom_id res chain seq x y z
N MET A 1 -1.55 -6.01 -11.13
CA MET A 1 -2.36 -4.86 -11.57
C MET A 1 -1.49 -3.62 -11.45
N THR A 2 -1.62 -2.65 -12.34
CA THR A 2 -0.83 -1.40 -12.28
C THR A 2 -1.34 -0.48 -11.17
N ARG A 3 -0.54 0.54 -10.84
CA ARG A 3 -0.93 1.62 -9.95
C ARG A 3 -2.24 2.28 -10.39
N ILE A 4 -2.38 2.54 -11.69
CA ILE A 4 -3.56 3.20 -12.27
C ILE A 4 -4.80 2.33 -12.08
N GLU A 5 -4.70 1.03 -12.32
CA GLU A 5 -5.80 0.09 -12.11
C GLU A 5 -6.22 0.04 -10.63
N TYR A 6 -5.27 0.12 -9.71
CA TYR A 6 -5.54 0.13 -8.28
C TYR A 6 -6.18 1.45 -7.81
N GLU A 7 -5.69 2.59 -8.27
CA GLU A 7 -6.30 3.91 -8.00
C GLU A 7 -7.75 3.96 -8.55
N ASN A 8 -7.97 3.42 -9.75
CA ASN A 8 -9.32 3.27 -10.31
C ASN A 8 -10.21 2.36 -9.46
N PHE A 9 -9.69 1.23 -8.95
CA PHE A 9 -10.44 0.35 -8.06
C PHE A 9 -10.88 1.07 -6.78
N ILE A 10 -9.97 1.80 -6.14
CA ILE A 10 -10.27 2.60 -4.94
C ILE A 10 -11.36 3.63 -5.23
N ALA A 11 -11.21 4.38 -6.33
CA ALA A 11 -12.16 5.42 -6.72
C ALA A 11 -13.54 4.85 -7.05
N MET A 12 -13.61 3.74 -7.81
CA MET A 12 -14.86 3.09 -8.18
C MET A 12 -15.62 2.54 -6.98
N GLN A 13 -14.90 2.07 -5.96
CA GLN A 13 -15.49 1.53 -4.73
C GLN A 13 -15.70 2.62 -3.65
N ASN A 14 -15.33 3.88 -3.92
CA ASN A 14 -15.34 4.98 -2.96
C ASN A 14 -14.60 4.63 -1.66
N ILE A 15 -13.48 3.92 -1.77
CA ILE A 15 -12.66 3.49 -0.63
C ILE A 15 -11.83 4.67 -0.13
N ASP A 16 -11.92 4.95 1.17
CA ASP A 16 -11.06 5.92 1.83
C ASP A 16 -9.80 5.21 2.37
N THR A 17 -8.69 5.32 1.64
CA THR A 17 -7.42 4.68 2.01
C THR A 17 -6.89 5.18 3.35
N ASN A 18 -7.20 6.42 3.75
CA ASN A 18 -6.77 6.94 5.05
C ASN A 18 -7.48 6.21 6.19
N LYS A 19 -8.77 5.89 6.04
CA LYS A 19 -9.50 5.09 7.03
C LYS A 19 -8.97 3.66 7.14
N LEU A 20 -8.36 3.15 6.08
CA LEU A 20 -7.74 1.83 6.06
C LEU A 20 -6.26 1.86 6.48
N ASN A 21 -5.71 3.00 6.88
CA ASN A 21 -4.28 3.19 7.17
C ASN A 21 -3.39 2.74 6.01
N LEU A 22 -3.77 3.09 4.78
CA LEU A 22 -3.04 2.77 3.55
C LEU A 22 -2.39 4.01 2.95
N VAL A 23 -1.12 3.92 2.56
CA VAL A 23 -0.37 4.98 1.88
C VAL A 23 0.17 4.47 0.55
N ILE A 24 0.04 5.26 -0.51
CA ILE A 24 0.36 4.84 -1.89
C ILE A 24 1.39 5.80 -2.46
N GLY A 25 2.50 5.26 -2.98
CA GLY A 25 3.52 6.01 -3.71
C GLY A 25 4.40 6.92 -2.83
N GLU A 26 4.22 6.91 -1.52
CA GLU A 26 4.99 7.73 -0.59
C GLU A 26 5.40 6.90 0.63
N LYS A 27 6.57 7.21 1.18
CA LYS A 27 7.03 6.64 2.44
C LYS A 27 6.58 7.55 3.60
N LYS A 28 5.67 7.06 4.42
CA LYS A 28 5.19 7.75 5.64
C LYS A 28 5.42 6.88 6.88
N ILE A 29 6.08 7.45 7.87
CA ILE A 29 6.32 6.81 9.18
C ILE A 29 5.19 7.22 10.11
N ILE A 30 4.03 6.59 9.94
CA ILE A 30 2.84 6.81 10.79
C ILE A 30 2.50 5.45 11.43
N PRO A 31 2.28 5.37 12.75
CA PRO A 31 1.93 4.11 13.41
C PRO A 31 0.77 3.38 12.73
N PHE A 32 0.87 2.05 12.65
CA PHE A 32 -0.16 1.14 12.12
C PHE A 32 -0.51 1.32 10.63
N VAL A 33 0.35 2.01 9.87
CA VAL A 33 0.16 2.19 8.43
C VAL A 33 0.83 1.07 7.65
N THR A 34 0.19 0.69 6.55
CA THR A 34 0.79 -0.09 5.49
C THR A 34 0.86 0.77 4.25
N GLY A 35 2.00 0.83 3.59
CA GLY A 35 2.09 1.58 2.34
C GLY A 35 3.01 0.96 1.34
N CYS A 36 3.03 1.54 0.15
CA CYS A 36 3.99 1.17 -0.88
C CYS A 36 4.71 2.41 -1.43
N PHE A 37 5.98 2.23 -1.79
CA PHE A 37 6.78 3.24 -2.49
C PHE A 37 7.67 2.57 -3.52
N GLU A 38 8.12 3.36 -4.50
CA GLU A 38 9.12 2.94 -5.48
C GLU A 38 10.49 3.50 -5.08
N GLU A 39 11.51 2.67 -5.15
CA GLU A 39 12.90 3.04 -4.92
C GLU A 39 13.78 2.27 -5.90
N ASP A 40 14.56 3.00 -6.70
CA ASP A 40 15.46 2.44 -7.71
C ASP A 40 14.78 1.51 -8.74
N GLY A 41 13.55 1.82 -9.16
CA GLY A 41 12.78 0.99 -10.10
C GLY A 41 12.14 -0.25 -9.49
N VAL A 42 12.25 -0.43 -8.17
CA VAL A 42 11.66 -1.54 -7.43
C VAL A 42 10.56 -1.01 -6.52
N TRP A 43 9.39 -1.64 -6.58
CA TRP A 43 8.29 -1.31 -5.68
C TRP A 43 8.43 -2.11 -4.38
N LYS A 44 8.18 -1.44 -3.25
CA LYS A 44 8.33 -1.99 -1.91
C LYS A 44 7.05 -1.73 -1.12
N ILE A 45 6.57 -2.73 -0.40
CA ILE A 45 5.53 -2.60 0.62
C ILE A 45 6.22 -2.48 1.97
N TYR A 46 5.82 -1.48 2.73
CA TYR A 46 6.26 -1.29 4.09
C TYR A 46 5.09 -1.33 5.06
N MET A 47 5.38 -1.75 6.28
CA MET A 47 4.48 -1.68 7.42
C MET A 47 5.15 -0.91 8.54
N VAL A 48 4.38 -0.07 9.22
CA VAL A 48 4.85 0.69 10.38
C VAL A 48 4.20 0.13 11.62
N GLY A 49 5.01 -0.44 12.51
CA GLY A 49 4.54 -0.97 13.78
C GLY A 49 4.19 0.12 14.81
N GLU A 50 3.74 -0.32 16.00
CA GLU A 50 3.42 0.57 17.14
C GLU A 50 4.57 1.50 17.52
N ARG A 51 5.80 1.02 17.39
CA ARG A 51 7.03 1.73 17.75
C ARG A 51 7.53 2.67 16.66
N GLN A 52 6.76 2.84 15.58
CA GLN A 52 7.16 3.60 14.39
C GLN A 52 8.34 2.97 13.63
N ASP A 53 8.66 1.71 13.92
CA ASP A 53 9.62 0.94 13.13
C ASP A 53 9.00 0.65 11.76
N LEU A 54 9.69 1.10 10.71
CA LEU A 54 9.30 0.84 9.33
C LEU A 54 10.01 -0.42 8.85
N ASP A 55 9.22 -1.45 8.58
CA ASP A 55 9.71 -2.70 8.04
C ASP A 55 9.25 -2.85 6.59
N VAL A 56 10.19 -3.10 5.69
CA VAL A 56 9.86 -3.51 4.31
C VAL A 56 9.52 -4.99 4.35
N VAL A 57 8.27 -5.31 4.04
CA VAL A 57 7.72 -6.68 4.15
C VAL A 57 7.69 -7.40 2.80
N GLN A 58 7.71 -6.67 1.71
CA GLN A 58 7.73 -7.23 0.36
C GLN A 58 8.34 -6.24 -0.63
N GLU A 59 9.05 -6.76 -1.63
CA GLU A 59 9.56 -6.00 -2.76
C GLU A 59 9.30 -6.75 -4.07
N GLY A 60 9.21 -6.03 -5.18
CA GLY A 60 8.97 -6.63 -6.48
C GLY A 60 8.60 -5.63 -7.56
N THR A 61 7.98 -6.16 -8.61
CA THR A 61 7.44 -5.36 -9.71
C THR A 61 6.22 -4.55 -9.27
N GLU A 62 5.89 -3.51 -10.03
CA GLU A 62 4.65 -2.73 -9.82
C GLU A 62 3.44 -3.67 -9.72
N GLU A 63 3.31 -4.60 -10.66
CA GLU A 63 2.13 -5.47 -10.72
C GLU A 63 1.97 -6.36 -9.49
N GLU A 64 3.06 -6.94 -9.00
CA GLU A 64 3.06 -7.79 -7.80
C GLU A 64 2.67 -6.98 -6.57
N ILE A 65 3.27 -5.81 -6.39
CA ILE A 65 3.08 -4.96 -5.22
C ILE A 65 1.66 -4.41 -5.17
N PHE A 66 1.14 -3.93 -6.30
CA PHE A 66 -0.23 -3.42 -6.34
C PHE A 66 -1.29 -4.53 -6.27
N ASN A 67 -0.99 -5.76 -6.73
CA ASN A 67 -1.85 -6.92 -6.47
C ASN A 67 -1.97 -7.23 -4.97
N VAL A 68 -0.86 -7.15 -4.24
CA VAL A 68 -0.85 -7.35 -2.79
C VAL A 68 -1.56 -6.19 -2.08
N MET A 69 -1.30 -4.94 -2.45
CA MET A 69 -2.01 -3.77 -1.91
C MET A 69 -3.53 -3.89 -2.12
N CYS A 70 -3.97 -4.34 -3.29
CA CYS A 70 -5.39 -4.61 -3.57
C CYS A 70 -5.97 -5.69 -2.64
N SER A 71 -5.21 -6.75 -2.38
CA SER A 71 -5.62 -7.84 -1.48
C SER A 71 -5.73 -7.35 -0.02
N ILE A 72 -4.77 -6.55 0.45
CA ILE A 72 -4.81 -5.90 1.77
C ILE A 72 -6.01 -4.96 1.87
N THR A 73 -6.24 -4.15 0.84
CA THR A 73 -7.37 -3.21 0.78
C THR A 73 -8.69 -3.94 0.92
N LYS A 74 -8.91 -5.00 0.13
CA LYS A 74 -10.11 -5.84 0.22
C LYS A 74 -10.27 -6.50 1.58
N SER A 75 -9.18 -6.96 2.18
CA SER A 75 -9.20 -7.57 3.52
C SER A 75 -9.55 -6.60 4.65
N ARG A 76 -9.26 -5.31 4.51
CA ARG A 76 -9.60 -4.28 5.52
C ARG A 76 -10.94 -3.60 5.26
N TYR A 77 -11.41 -3.67 4.02
CA TYR A 77 -12.67 -3.08 3.58
C TYR A 77 -13.88 -3.99 3.85
N ASN A 78 -13.71 -5.32 3.74
CA ASN A 78 -14.71 -6.32 4.17
C ASN A 78 -14.80 -6.42 5.70
#